data_AF-A0A1A0M2C3-F1
#
_entry.id   AF-A0A1A0M2C3-F1
#
_cell.length_a   1.000
_cell.length_b   1.000
_cell.length_c   1.000
_cell.angle_alpha   90.00
_cell.angle_beta   90.00
_cell.angle_gamma   90.00
#
_symmetry.space_group_name_H-M   'P 1'
#
loop_
_entity.id
_entity.type
_entity.pdbx_description
1 polymer ?
#
loop_
_entity_poly.entity_id
_entity_poly.type
_entity_poly.pdbx_seq_one_letter_code
_entity_poly.pdbx_strand_id
1 'polypeptide(L)'
;MSQPPDPYGRNPGSSGHPPPNYGTPPPPGYNAPPPPPPNYGPPGGQPGGGYGAPPPPPGSSQGYGAPQAGYPPPGYGGQPGGPVSPPFSVGDAFNWAKDKFTQNAQALVVPAIIYIVGMGIVFGVMYGGTIALATTSTYTDSYGYQHTSSSGGAGALILMLVMYVLIIAAAMYMQASYASGALDIADGKPVSIGTFFKPRNLGPVILTALLVALGVGIGSILCFIPGLIFAFLSIFAIQFAIDRSLSPVDAIKASIETARANVGPTLLSWLVQYAVILVGQLACGIGVVVAIPVAALIQAYTYRKLTGGQVAEVAQPGFQQGPPPGIPPGPQYS
;
A
#
# COMPACT_ATOMS: atom_id res chain seq x y z
N MET A 1 60.49 15.20 19.21
CA MET A 1 59.55 14.66 18.20
C MET A 1 58.76 15.83 17.65
N SER A 2 58.93 16.05 16.36
CA SER A 2 58.53 17.22 15.57
C SER A 2 57.13 16.98 14.98
N GLN A 3 56.24 17.98 15.07
CA GLN A 3 55.04 18.08 14.23
C GLN A 3 55.12 19.37 13.40
N PRO A 4 54.74 19.34 12.10
CA PRO A 4 54.83 20.48 11.19
C PRO A 4 53.60 21.41 11.26
N PRO A 5 53.73 22.70 10.90
CA PRO A 5 52.62 23.63 10.79
C PRO A 5 51.98 23.70 9.39
N ASP A 6 50.72 24.12 9.41
CA ASP A 6 49.73 24.26 8.35
C ASP A 6 50.19 25.04 7.09
N PRO A 7 49.82 24.55 5.87
CA PRO A 7 49.90 25.33 4.65
C PRO A 7 48.50 25.80 4.19
N TYR A 8 47.78 26.55 5.03
CA TYR A 8 46.62 27.33 4.56
C TYR A 8 47.04 28.77 4.26
N GLY A 9 47.74 28.95 3.14
CA GLY A 9 48.02 30.25 2.53
C GLY A 9 47.08 30.51 1.36
N ARG A 10 46.07 31.36 1.59
CA ARG A 10 45.14 31.86 0.57
C ARG A 10 45.64 33.23 0.10
N ASN A 11 45.82 33.44 -1.22
CA ASN A 11 45.64 34.77 -1.80
C ASN A 11 45.21 34.68 -3.29
N PRO A 12 44.38 35.62 -3.79
CA PRO A 12 43.52 35.45 -4.96
C PRO A 12 44.08 36.10 -6.23
N GLY A 13 43.54 35.67 -7.37
CA GLY A 13 43.51 36.48 -8.59
C GLY A 13 44.09 35.80 -9.83
N SER A 14 43.23 35.32 -10.73
CA SER A 14 43.33 35.59 -12.17
C SER A 14 42.20 34.88 -12.91
N SER A 15 41.50 35.69 -13.70
CA SER A 15 40.51 35.36 -14.72
C SER A 15 41.10 34.50 -15.84
N GLY A 16 40.45 33.39 -16.18
CA GLY A 16 40.78 32.57 -17.35
C GLY A 16 39.59 31.70 -17.77
N HIS A 17 39.21 31.78 -19.04
CA HIS A 17 38.11 31.04 -19.67
C HIS A 17 38.29 29.51 -19.61
N PRO A 18 37.22 28.70 -19.57
CA PRO A 18 37.34 27.26 -19.72
C PRO A 18 37.64 26.87 -21.19
N PRO A 19 38.55 25.91 -21.46
CA PRO A 19 38.83 25.43 -22.80
C PRO A 19 37.74 24.45 -23.31
N PRO A 20 37.57 24.31 -24.65
CA PRO A 20 36.58 23.42 -25.25
C PRO A 20 36.86 21.93 -25.03
N ASN A 21 35.79 21.20 -24.73
CA ASN A 21 35.73 19.75 -24.54
C ASN A 21 35.94 19.01 -25.87
N TYR A 22 37.12 18.42 -26.07
CA TYR A 22 37.36 17.47 -27.16
C TYR A 22 36.95 16.06 -26.70
N GLY A 23 35.75 15.65 -27.09
CA GLY A 23 35.21 14.32 -26.85
C GLY A 23 36.02 13.22 -27.56
N THR A 24 36.17 12.11 -26.85
CA THR A 24 36.72 10.84 -27.37
C THR A 24 35.76 10.21 -28.40
N PRO A 25 36.26 9.56 -29.46
CA PRO A 25 35.41 8.91 -30.45
C PRO A 25 34.76 7.62 -29.89
N PRO A 26 33.47 7.34 -30.20
CA PRO A 26 32.81 6.10 -29.80
C PRO A 26 33.26 4.90 -30.66
N PRO A 27 33.21 3.67 -30.12
CA PRO A 27 33.62 2.45 -30.83
C PRO A 27 32.64 2.07 -31.97
N PRO A 28 33.11 1.40 -33.04
CA PRO A 28 32.28 1.06 -34.20
C PRO A 28 31.33 -0.10 -33.86
N GLY A 29 30.02 0.09 -33.97
CA GLY A 29 29.08 -1.04 -33.84
C GLY A 29 27.62 -0.76 -33.47
N TYR A 30 27.17 0.50 -33.32
CA TYR A 30 25.77 0.79 -33.02
C TYR A 30 25.04 1.35 -34.24
N ASN A 31 24.20 0.53 -34.86
CA ASN A 31 23.21 0.95 -35.85
C ASN A 31 22.19 1.88 -35.16
N ALA A 32 22.06 3.11 -35.69
CA ALA A 32 21.08 4.08 -35.22
C ALA A 32 19.65 3.63 -35.57
N PRO A 33 18.63 3.90 -34.72
CA PRO A 33 17.23 3.68 -35.08
C PRO A 33 16.80 4.62 -36.22
N PRO A 34 15.88 4.19 -37.11
CA PRO A 34 15.38 5.04 -38.19
C PRO A 34 14.59 6.25 -37.65
N PRO A 35 14.60 7.39 -38.36
CA PRO A 35 13.86 8.58 -37.96
C PRO A 35 12.34 8.35 -37.98
N PRO A 36 11.57 9.01 -37.10
CA PRO A 36 10.12 8.92 -37.10
C PRO A 36 9.51 9.51 -38.39
N PRO A 37 8.38 8.95 -38.88
CA PRO A 37 7.72 9.44 -40.08
C PRO A 37 7.13 10.86 -39.90
N PRO A 38 7.05 11.67 -40.98
CA PRO A 38 6.49 13.02 -40.91
C PRO A 38 5.03 13.04 -40.44
N ASN A 39 4.75 13.86 -39.43
CA ASN A 39 3.42 14.12 -38.90
C ASN A 39 2.61 14.98 -39.89
N TYR A 40 1.81 14.35 -40.74
CA TYR A 40 0.80 15.04 -41.53
C TYR A 40 -0.37 15.44 -40.63
N GLY A 41 -0.46 16.74 -40.30
CA GLY A 41 -1.63 17.30 -39.63
C GLY A 41 -2.90 17.19 -40.48
N PRO A 42 -4.10 17.16 -39.86
CA PRO A 42 -5.35 17.04 -40.60
C PRO A 42 -5.63 18.31 -41.43
N PRO A 43 -6.18 18.19 -42.66
CA PRO A 43 -6.38 19.34 -43.56
C PRO A 43 -7.45 20.30 -43.04
N GLY A 44 -7.18 21.60 -43.18
CA GLY A 44 -8.11 22.68 -42.89
C GLY A 44 -9.34 22.65 -43.79
N GLY A 45 -10.52 22.70 -43.18
CA GLY A 45 -11.81 22.82 -43.86
C GLY A 45 -12.18 24.27 -44.15
N GLN A 46 -12.54 24.53 -45.41
CA GLN A 46 -13.12 25.78 -45.92
C GLN A 46 -14.51 26.08 -45.31
N PRO A 47 -15.00 27.34 -45.40
CA PRO A 47 -16.24 27.77 -44.76
C PRO A 47 -17.46 27.52 -45.67
N GLY A 48 -18.55 26.97 -45.12
CA GLY A 48 -19.75 26.69 -45.91
C GLY A 48 -21.04 26.58 -45.09
N GLY A 49 -21.94 27.55 -45.30
CA GLY A 49 -23.39 27.37 -45.51
C GLY A 49 -24.23 26.68 -44.43
N GLY A 50 -25.06 27.46 -43.74
CA GLY A 50 -26.11 26.92 -42.87
C GLY A 50 -27.31 26.34 -43.61
N TYR A 51 -27.92 25.30 -43.03
CA TYR A 51 -29.33 24.93 -43.16
C TYR A 51 -29.79 24.26 -41.84
N GLY A 52 -31.02 24.58 -41.42
CA GLY A 52 -31.50 24.52 -40.03
C GLY A 52 -31.75 23.16 -39.39
N ALA A 53 -31.75 23.17 -38.05
CA ALA A 53 -32.22 22.09 -37.19
C ALA A 53 -33.72 22.27 -36.85
N PRO A 54 -34.51 21.18 -36.74
CA PRO A 54 -35.93 21.25 -36.39
C PRO A 54 -36.15 21.56 -34.90
N PRO A 55 -37.28 22.20 -34.51
CA PRO A 55 -37.53 22.62 -33.13
C PRO A 55 -37.92 21.43 -32.22
N PRO A 56 -37.55 21.46 -30.93
CA PRO A 56 -37.99 20.46 -29.96
C PRO A 56 -39.47 20.68 -29.52
N PRO A 57 -40.19 19.62 -29.11
CA PRO A 57 -41.61 19.68 -28.78
C PRO A 57 -41.88 20.41 -27.44
N PRO A 58 -43.02 21.09 -27.27
CA PRO A 58 -43.33 21.82 -26.04
C PRO A 58 -44.07 20.95 -25.01
N GLY A 59 -43.54 20.92 -23.78
CA GLY A 59 -44.36 20.74 -22.57
C GLY A 59 -43.90 19.69 -21.56
N SER A 60 -43.25 20.14 -20.47
CA SER A 60 -43.71 19.93 -19.08
C SER A 60 -42.68 20.47 -18.06
N SER A 61 -43.01 21.64 -17.50
CA SER A 61 -42.85 22.08 -16.09
C SER A 61 -41.64 21.69 -15.22
N GLN A 62 -40.99 22.77 -14.73
CA GLN A 62 -40.54 23.02 -13.35
C GLN A 62 -39.33 22.24 -12.75
N GLY A 63 -38.17 22.91 -12.77
CA GLY A 63 -37.44 23.34 -11.57
C GLY A 63 -36.77 22.29 -10.67
N TYR A 64 -35.43 22.28 -10.67
CA TYR A 64 -34.54 22.52 -9.51
C TYR A 64 -33.08 22.42 -9.98
N GLY A 65 -32.22 23.33 -9.53
CA GLY A 65 -30.92 23.65 -10.15
C GLY A 65 -29.86 22.53 -10.08
N ALA A 66 -29.08 22.43 -11.15
CA ALA A 66 -27.86 21.63 -11.19
C ALA A 66 -26.65 22.49 -10.78
N PRO A 67 -25.80 22.08 -9.81
CA PRO A 67 -24.51 22.71 -9.63
C PRO A 67 -23.54 22.28 -10.73
N GLN A 68 -22.86 23.29 -11.26
CA GLN A 68 -21.85 23.25 -12.32
C GLN A 68 -20.78 22.19 -12.05
N ALA A 69 -20.57 21.28 -13.00
CA ALA A 69 -19.54 20.26 -12.94
C ALA A 69 -18.15 20.91 -12.96
N GLY A 70 -17.47 20.91 -11.82
CA GLY A 70 -16.05 21.21 -11.72
C GLY A 70 -15.24 20.13 -12.44
N TYR A 71 -14.26 20.58 -13.23
CA TYR A 71 -13.27 19.71 -13.87
C TYR A 71 -12.67 18.73 -12.84
N PRO A 72 -12.63 17.41 -13.11
CA PRO A 72 -11.84 16.50 -12.30
C PRO A 72 -10.34 16.83 -12.47
N PRO A 73 -9.52 16.72 -11.40
CA PRO A 73 -8.09 16.95 -11.49
C PRO A 73 -7.41 15.91 -12.40
N PRO A 74 -6.23 16.22 -12.99
CA PRO A 74 -5.57 15.35 -13.95
C PRO A 74 -5.13 14.00 -13.33
N GLY A 75 -5.97 12.97 -13.51
CA GLY A 75 -5.63 11.58 -13.21
C GLY A 75 -4.76 11.00 -14.33
N TYR A 76 -3.56 10.56 -13.98
CA TYR A 76 -2.64 9.87 -14.88
C TYR A 76 -3.25 8.56 -15.42
N GLY A 77 -3.35 8.46 -16.75
CA GLY A 77 -3.28 7.19 -17.48
C GLY A 77 -4.55 6.34 -17.59
N GLY A 78 -5.68 6.90 -18.00
CA GLY A 78 -6.82 6.11 -18.48
C GLY A 78 -6.81 6.02 -20.00
N GLN A 79 -6.70 4.80 -20.55
CA GLN A 79 -6.88 4.53 -21.98
C GLN A 79 -8.33 4.91 -22.39
N PRO A 80 -8.55 5.75 -23.43
CA PRO A 80 -9.91 6.13 -23.83
C PRO A 80 -10.67 4.90 -24.35
N GLY A 81 -11.78 4.54 -23.70
CA GLY A 81 -12.73 3.54 -24.20
C GLY A 81 -12.85 2.22 -23.41
N GLY A 82 -12.22 2.10 -22.24
CA GLY A 82 -12.49 0.96 -21.34
C GLY A 82 -13.89 1.02 -20.71
N PRO A 83 -14.53 -0.12 -20.38
CA PRO A 83 -15.76 -0.13 -19.61
C PRO A 83 -15.60 0.71 -18.34
N VAL A 84 -16.54 1.64 -18.10
CA VAL A 84 -16.58 2.44 -16.88
C VAL A 84 -16.61 1.45 -15.72
N SER A 85 -15.52 1.36 -14.96
CA SER A 85 -15.47 0.49 -13.80
C SER A 85 -16.59 0.90 -12.84
N PRO A 86 -17.43 -0.04 -12.36
CA PRO A 86 -18.48 0.28 -11.41
C PRO A 86 -17.91 1.07 -10.21
N PRO A 87 -18.68 2.02 -9.65
CA PRO A 87 -18.27 2.75 -8.46
C PRO A 87 -17.92 1.76 -7.34
N PHE A 88 -17.00 2.16 -6.45
CA PHE A 88 -16.56 1.31 -5.35
C PHE A 88 -17.76 0.83 -4.50
N SER A 89 -17.83 -0.49 -4.29
CA SER A 89 -18.76 -1.15 -3.38
C SER A 89 -17.97 -1.96 -2.38
N VAL A 90 -18.24 -1.74 -1.09
CA VAL A 90 -17.60 -2.50 -0.01
C VAL A 90 -18.05 -3.96 0.02
N GLY A 91 -19.28 -4.23 -0.47
CA GLY A 91 -19.78 -5.59 -0.64
C GLY A 91 -18.98 -6.36 -1.69
N ASP A 92 -18.62 -5.70 -2.78
CA ASP A 92 -17.78 -6.29 -3.83
C ASP A 92 -16.37 -6.56 -3.31
N ALA A 93 -15.82 -5.64 -2.51
CA ALA A 93 -14.51 -5.82 -1.88
C ALA A 93 -14.50 -7.07 -0.97
N PHE A 94 -15.55 -7.25 -0.15
CA PHE A 94 -15.67 -8.41 0.73
C PHE A 94 -15.89 -9.71 -0.07
N ASN A 95 -16.79 -9.72 -1.04
CA ASN A 95 -17.06 -10.90 -1.87
C ASN A 95 -15.81 -11.31 -2.66
N TRP A 96 -15.13 -10.34 -3.28
CA TRP A 96 -13.86 -10.58 -3.96
C TRP A 96 -12.79 -11.14 -3.01
N ALA A 97 -12.64 -10.55 -1.82
CA ALA A 97 -11.69 -11.03 -0.82
C ALA A 97 -12.00 -12.46 -0.36
N LYS A 98 -13.28 -12.79 -0.15
CA LYS A 98 -13.73 -14.15 0.19
C LYS A 98 -13.39 -15.14 -0.92
N ASP A 99 -13.66 -14.80 -2.17
CA ASP A 99 -13.40 -15.68 -3.30
C ASP A 99 -11.90 -15.90 -3.51
N LYS A 100 -11.10 -14.84 -3.48
CA LYS A 100 -9.63 -14.93 -3.57
C LYS A 100 -9.01 -15.64 -2.37
N PHE A 101 -9.56 -15.45 -1.17
CA PHE A 101 -9.16 -16.20 0.00
C PHE A 101 -9.40 -17.69 -0.22
N THR A 102 -10.58 -18.08 -0.69
CA THR A 102 -10.93 -19.49 -0.95
C THR A 102 -10.03 -20.11 -2.03
N GLN A 103 -9.71 -19.36 -3.09
CA GLN A 103 -8.80 -19.79 -4.16
C GLN A 103 -7.35 -19.95 -3.69
N ASN A 104 -6.92 -19.18 -2.69
CA ASN A 104 -5.52 -19.12 -2.23
C ASN A 104 -5.38 -19.50 -0.75
N ALA A 105 -6.33 -20.26 -0.19
CA ALA A 105 -6.47 -20.43 1.25
C ALA A 105 -5.20 -20.95 1.90
N GLN A 106 -4.58 -21.99 1.31
CA GLN A 106 -3.32 -22.55 1.81
C GLN A 106 -2.18 -21.52 1.80
N ALA A 107 -2.05 -20.76 0.70
CA ALA A 107 -1.00 -19.75 0.56
C ALA A 107 -1.18 -18.58 1.55
N LEU A 108 -2.42 -18.25 1.93
CA LEU A 108 -2.73 -17.16 2.85
C LEU A 108 -2.70 -17.57 4.33
N VAL A 109 -3.23 -18.75 4.65
CA VAL A 109 -3.43 -19.23 6.04
C VAL A 109 -2.16 -19.80 6.64
N VAL A 110 -1.35 -20.55 5.87
CA VAL A 110 -0.13 -21.17 6.43
C VAL A 110 0.87 -20.10 6.92
N PRO A 111 1.19 -19.04 6.16
CA PRO A 111 2.01 -17.96 6.68
C PRO A 111 1.38 -17.27 7.90
N ALA A 112 0.05 -17.12 7.95
CA ALA A 112 -0.64 -16.45 9.06
C ALA A 112 -0.41 -17.22 10.36
N ILE A 113 -0.56 -18.55 10.30
CA ILE A 113 -0.29 -19.45 11.42
C ILE A 113 1.18 -19.32 11.85
N ILE A 114 2.12 -19.36 10.90
CA ILE A 114 3.56 -19.24 11.21
C ILE A 114 3.85 -17.91 11.92
N TYR A 115 3.32 -16.79 11.42
CA TYR A 115 3.49 -15.48 12.06
C TYR A 115 2.85 -15.41 13.44
N ILE A 116 1.63 -15.94 13.61
CA ILE A 116 0.91 -15.94 14.89
C ILE A 116 1.64 -16.81 15.92
N VAL A 117 2.06 -18.02 15.53
CA VAL A 117 2.82 -18.93 16.40
C VAL A 117 4.18 -18.31 16.75
N GLY A 118 4.90 -17.75 15.77
CA GLY A 118 6.17 -17.07 15.99
C GLY A 118 6.03 -15.88 16.95
N MET A 119 5.03 -15.01 16.75
CA MET A 119 4.74 -13.92 17.67
C MET A 119 4.32 -14.42 19.06
N GLY A 120 3.54 -15.49 19.14
CA GLY A 120 3.16 -16.12 20.41
C GLY A 120 4.36 -16.63 21.19
N ILE A 121 5.34 -17.23 20.52
CA ILE A 121 6.61 -17.67 21.15
C ILE A 121 7.39 -16.46 21.66
N VAL A 122 7.56 -15.42 20.84
CA VAL A 122 8.26 -14.18 21.24
C VAL A 122 7.57 -13.54 22.45
N PHE A 123 6.24 -13.45 22.43
CA PHE A 123 5.47 -12.93 23.55
C PHE A 123 5.58 -13.81 24.80
N GLY A 124 5.54 -15.12 24.65
CA GLY A 124 5.73 -16.08 25.75
C GLY A 124 7.11 -15.99 26.39
N VAL A 125 8.17 -15.85 25.58
CA VAL A 125 9.54 -15.62 26.08
C VAL A 125 9.64 -14.29 26.80
N MET A 126 9.03 -13.23 26.25
CA MET A 126 8.99 -11.92 26.91
C MET A 126 8.31 -12.02 28.28
N TYR A 127 7.10 -12.58 28.35
CA TYR A 127 6.31 -12.66 29.57
C TYR A 127 6.93 -13.62 30.61
N GLY A 128 7.36 -14.80 30.17
CA GLY A 128 8.02 -15.78 31.05
C GLY A 128 9.36 -15.26 31.57
N GLY A 129 10.14 -14.58 30.73
CA GLY A 129 11.42 -14.01 31.12
C GLY A 129 11.26 -12.80 32.05
N THR A 130 10.25 -11.94 31.87
CA THR A 130 10.00 -10.84 32.82
C THR A 130 9.55 -11.36 34.18
N ILE A 131 8.75 -12.44 34.23
CA ILE A 131 8.41 -13.13 35.48
C ILE A 131 9.65 -13.75 36.13
N ALA A 132 10.50 -14.43 35.36
CA ALA A 132 11.72 -15.06 35.87
C ALA A 132 12.72 -14.04 36.44
N LEU A 133 12.70 -12.80 35.94
CA LEU A 133 13.55 -11.69 36.38
C LEU A 133 12.86 -10.76 37.40
N ALA A 134 11.65 -11.07 37.83
CA ALA A 134 10.92 -10.27 38.81
C ALA A 134 11.42 -10.58 40.23
N THR A 135 11.56 -9.53 41.04
CA THR A 135 11.81 -9.67 42.47
C THR A 135 10.47 -9.65 43.20
N THR A 136 10.23 -10.63 44.06
CA THR A 136 9.01 -10.71 44.87
C THR A 136 9.33 -10.37 46.32
N SER A 137 8.59 -9.41 46.88
CA SER A 137 8.70 -9.00 48.27
C SER A 137 7.38 -9.29 48.97
N THR A 138 7.43 -10.08 50.05
CA THR A 138 6.27 -10.35 50.90
C THR A 138 6.51 -9.76 52.28
N TYR A 139 5.58 -8.94 52.77
CA TYR A 139 5.59 -8.44 54.14
C TYR A 139 4.24 -8.64 54.80
N THR A 140 4.23 -8.78 56.12
CA THR A 140 3.00 -8.86 56.91
C THR A 140 2.79 -7.51 57.58
N ASP A 141 1.61 -6.93 57.44
CA ASP A 141 1.29 -5.66 58.07
C ASP A 141 1.01 -5.81 59.58
N SER A 142 0.77 -4.69 60.26
CA SER A 142 0.49 -4.67 61.69
C SER A 142 -0.80 -5.37 62.10
N TYR A 143 -1.67 -5.70 61.14
CA TYR A 143 -2.94 -6.40 61.35
C TYR A 143 -2.84 -7.90 61.01
N GLY A 144 -1.68 -8.38 60.58
CA GLY A 144 -1.46 -9.78 60.23
C GLY A 144 -1.80 -10.12 58.78
N TYR A 145 -2.11 -9.15 57.92
CA TYR A 145 -2.36 -9.41 56.50
C TYR A 145 -1.05 -9.49 55.72
N GLN A 146 -0.92 -10.51 54.89
CA GLN A 146 0.23 -10.67 54.00
C GLN A 146 0.02 -9.89 52.70
N HIS A 147 0.98 -9.04 52.38
CA HIS A 147 1.04 -8.30 51.12
C HIS A 147 2.21 -8.82 50.30
N THR A 148 1.95 -9.22 49.06
CA THR A 148 3.00 -9.64 48.13
C THR A 148 3.03 -8.67 46.95
N SER A 149 4.18 -8.06 46.71
CA SER A 149 4.41 -7.22 45.55
C SER A 149 5.55 -7.79 44.69
N SER A 150 5.40 -7.68 43.38
CA SER A 150 6.42 -8.05 42.41
C SER A 150 6.90 -6.80 41.67
N SER A 151 8.20 -6.58 41.61
CA SER A 151 8.79 -5.50 40.81
C SER A 151 9.79 -6.06 39.80
N GLY A 152 9.79 -5.49 38.59
CA GLY A 152 10.77 -5.81 37.57
C GLY A 152 12.06 -5.04 37.82
N GLY A 153 13.18 -5.74 37.97
CA GLY A 153 14.50 -5.12 38.00
C GLY A 153 14.95 -4.61 36.61
N ALA A 154 16.13 -3.99 36.54
CA ALA A 154 16.69 -3.48 35.28
C ALA A 154 16.79 -4.57 34.19
N GLY A 155 17.09 -5.82 34.56
CA GLY A 155 17.12 -6.95 33.62
C GLY A 155 15.75 -7.23 32.98
N ALA A 156 14.67 -7.20 33.77
CA ALA A 156 13.31 -7.39 33.25
C ALA A 156 12.90 -6.25 32.30
N LEU A 157 13.28 -5.01 32.61
CA LEU A 157 13.03 -3.85 31.75
C LEU A 157 13.80 -3.94 30.42
N ILE A 158 15.08 -4.31 30.45
CA ILE A 158 15.90 -4.49 29.25
C ILE A 158 15.31 -5.59 28.37
N LEU A 159 14.97 -6.74 28.96
CA LEU A 159 14.32 -7.84 28.24
C LEU A 159 13.00 -7.35 27.60
N MET A 160 12.15 -6.68 28.37
CA MET A 160 10.88 -6.16 27.88
C MET A 160 11.07 -5.22 26.68
N LEU A 161 12.01 -4.26 26.76
CA LEU A 161 12.28 -3.32 25.68
C LEU A 161 12.80 -4.02 24.42
N VAL A 162 13.76 -4.92 24.56
CA VAL A 162 14.31 -5.69 23.42
C VAL A 162 13.23 -6.53 22.76
N MET A 163 12.47 -7.27 23.55
CA MET A 163 11.39 -8.13 23.03
C MET A 163 10.27 -7.30 22.40
N TYR A 164 9.94 -6.12 22.94
CA TYR A 164 8.96 -5.22 22.36
C TYR A 164 9.40 -4.70 20.99
N VAL A 165 10.67 -4.30 20.84
CA VAL A 165 11.24 -3.91 19.54
C VAL A 165 11.18 -5.07 18.55
N LEU A 166 11.49 -6.30 18.98
CA LEU A 166 11.38 -7.49 18.13
C LEU A 166 9.96 -7.78 17.69
N ILE A 167 8.97 -7.64 18.58
CA ILE A 167 7.54 -7.80 18.25
C ILE A 167 7.11 -6.76 17.22
N ILE A 168 7.48 -5.49 17.41
CA ILE A 168 7.17 -4.42 16.45
C ILE A 168 7.82 -4.69 15.10
N ALA A 169 9.09 -5.09 15.07
CA ALA A 169 9.79 -5.43 13.83
C ALA A 169 9.13 -6.61 13.10
N ALA A 170 8.76 -7.67 13.83
CA ALA A 170 8.04 -8.82 13.27
C ALA A 170 6.67 -8.43 12.72
N ALA A 171 5.92 -7.59 13.44
CA ALA A 171 4.61 -7.10 13.01
C ALA A 171 4.71 -6.23 11.74
N MET A 172 5.68 -5.33 11.66
CA MET A 172 5.92 -4.52 10.45
C MET A 172 6.31 -5.40 9.25
N TYR A 173 7.18 -6.39 9.47
CA TYR A 173 7.57 -7.34 8.43
C TYR A 173 6.37 -8.18 7.95
N MET A 174 5.54 -8.67 8.87
CA MET A 174 4.30 -9.38 8.55
C MET A 174 3.34 -8.49 7.75
N GLN A 175 3.13 -7.25 8.19
CA GLN A 175 2.26 -6.29 7.49
C GLN A 175 2.74 -6.00 6.08
N ALA A 176 4.05 -5.76 5.90
CA ALA A 176 4.66 -5.54 4.59
C ALA A 176 4.48 -6.77 3.67
N SER A 177 4.62 -7.97 4.22
CA SER A 177 4.52 -9.22 3.47
C SER A 177 3.09 -9.53 3.05
N TYR A 178 2.13 -9.35 3.94
CA TYR A 178 0.70 -9.52 3.62
C TYR A 178 0.20 -8.46 2.65
N ALA A 179 0.61 -7.20 2.81
CA ALA A 179 0.25 -6.16 1.86
C ALA A 179 0.83 -6.45 0.46
N SER A 180 2.07 -6.95 0.39
CA SER A 180 2.70 -7.34 -0.89
C SER A 180 1.98 -8.51 -1.55
N GLY A 181 1.74 -9.59 -0.79
CA GLY A 181 1.06 -10.78 -1.32
C GLY A 181 -0.41 -10.51 -1.70
N ALA A 182 -1.12 -9.68 -0.94
CA ALA A 182 -2.49 -9.28 -1.28
C ALA A 182 -2.54 -8.43 -2.55
N LEU A 183 -1.56 -7.55 -2.77
CA LEU A 183 -1.42 -6.81 -4.03
C LEU A 183 -1.07 -7.75 -5.19
N ASP A 184 -0.22 -8.75 -4.99
CA ASP A 184 0.07 -9.73 -6.05
C ASP A 184 -1.16 -10.58 -6.43
N ILE A 185 -2.00 -10.95 -5.45
CA ILE A 185 -3.31 -11.57 -5.72
C ILE A 185 -4.24 -10.61 -6.46
N ALA A 186 -4.28 -9.34 -6.07
CA ALA A 186 -5.05 -8.30 -6.75
C ALA A 186 -4.58 -8.09 -8.20
N ASP A 187 -3.29 -8.28 -8.46
CA ASP A 187 -2.69 -8.23 -9.80
C ASP A 187 -2.90 -9.52 -10.61
N GLY A 188 -3.49 -10.56 -10.01
CA GLY A 188 -3.71 -11.85 -10.67
C GLY A 188 -2.45 -12.72 -10.78
N LYS A 189 -1.40 -12.40 -10.03
CA LYS A 189 -0.17 -13.20 -10.00
C LYS A 189 -0.39 -14.46 -9.15
N PRO A 190 0.20 -15.60 -9.54
CA PRO A 190 0.17 -16.80 -8.71
C PRO A 190 0.94 -16.54 -7.41
N VAL A 191 0.36 -16.95 -6.29
CA VAL A 191 1.00 -16.84 -4.96
C VAL A 191 1.23 -18.22 -4.36
N SER A 192 2.26 -18.32 -3.55
CA SER A 192 2.59 -19.51 -2.76
C SER A 192 2.83 -19.11 -1.31
N ILE A 193 2.98 -20.09 -0.41
CA ILE A 193 3.34 -19.84 1.00
C ILE A 193 4.59 -18.93 1.09
N GLY A 194 5.60 -19.16 0.24
CA GLY A 194 6.84 -18.38 0.21
C GLY A 194 6.67 -16.94 -0.24
N THR A 195 5.60 -16.59 -0.95
CA THR A 195 5.31 -15.21 -1.37
C THR A 195 5.11 -14.30 -0.16
N PHE A 196 4.44 -14.80 0.88
CA PHE A 196 4.15 -14.06 2.11
C PHE A 196 5.33 -13.98 3.09
N PHE A 197 6.52 -14.46 2.71
CA PHE A 197 7.78 -14.26 3.43
C PHE A 197 8.80 -13.45 2.59
N LYS A 198 8.33 -12.83 1.50
CA LYS A 198 9.17 -12.04 0.60
C LYS A 198 8.50 -10.69 0.33
N PRO A 199 8.45 -9.79 1.33
CA PRO A 199 7.85 -8.47 1.16
C PRO A 199 8.56 -7.69 0.05
N ARG A 200 7.76 -7.03 -0.79
CA ARG A 200 8.26 -6.15 -1.84
C ARG A 200 8.69 -4.82 -1.22
N ASN A 201 9.80 -4.27 -1.71
CA ASN A 201 10.29 -2.95 -1.32
C ASN A 201 10.43 -2.74 0.21
N LEU A 202 10.95 -3.75 0.90
CA LEU A 202 10.95 -3.87 2.37
C LEU A 202 11.49 -2.62 3.10
N GLY A 203 12.60 -2.06 2.63
CA GLY A 203 13.25 -0.89 3.24
C GLY A 203 12.33 0.34 3.26
N PRO A 204 11.90 0.88 2.11
CA PRO A 204 10.94 1.98 2.05
C PRO A 204 9.63 1.68 2.77
N VAL A 205 9.14 0.44 2.75
CA VAL A 205 7.91 0.05 3.44
C VAL A 205 8.05 0.14 4.96
N ILE A 206 9.15 -0.37 5.53
CA ILE A 206 9.42 -0.21 6.98
C ILE A 206 9.55 1.26 7.34
N LEU A 207 10.30 2.05 6.56
CA LEU A 207 10.43 3.48 6.82
C LEU A 207 9.06 4.19 6.75
N THR A 208 8.20 3.80 5.81
CA THR A 208 6.82 4.31 5.71
C THR A 208 6.01 3.92 6.95
N ALA A 209 6.05 2.66 7.36
CA ALA A 209 5.35 2.18 8.55
C ALA A 209 5.82 2.91 9.83
N LEU A 210 7.13 3.15 9.96
CA LEU A 210 7.71 3.90 11.08
C LEU A 210 7.28 5.38 11.07
N LEU A 211 7.29 6.04 9.93
CA LEU A 211 6.80 7.43 9.82
C LEU A 211 5.31 7.52 10.11
N VAL A 212 4.51 6.55 9.64
CA VAL A 212 3.09 6.47 9.97
C VAL A 212 2.90 6.27 11.47
N ALA A 213 3.60 5.31 12.08
CA ALA A 213 3.53 5.06 13.52
C ALA A 213 3.94 6.28 14.34
N LEU A 214 4.98 7.02 13.91
CA LEU A 214 5.39 8.27 14.56
C LEU A 214 4.31 9.35 14.43
N GLY A 215 3.74 9.55 13.25
CA GLY A 215 2.67 10.52 13.02
C GLY A 215 1.42 10.21 13.84
N VAL A 216 1.01 8.94 13.89
CA VAL A 216 -0.09 8.46 14.74
C VAL A 216 0.24 8.70 16.22
N GLY A 217 1.44 8.31 16.66
CA GLY A 217 1.88 8.46 18.05
C GLY A 217 1.88 9.92 18.52
N ILE A 218 2.45 10.84 17.73
CA ILE A 218 2.44 12.28 18.03
C ILE A 218 1.01 12.81 18.09
N GLY A 219 0.17 12.47 17.09
CA GLY A 219 -1.22 12.88 17.06
C GLY A 219 -2.04 12.33 18.24
N SER A 220 -1.72 11.10 18.68
CA SER A 220 -2.37 10.47 19.83
C SER A 220 -1.96 11.13 21.15
N ILE A 221 -0.70 11.49 21.33
CA ILE A 221 -0.21 12.21 22.52
C ILE A 221 -0.84 13.59 22.65
N LEU A 222 -1.05 14.30 21.53
CA LEU A 222 -1.60 15.66 21.56
C LEU A 222 -3.07 15.72 21.99
N CYS A 223 -3.95 14.84 21.47
CA CYS A 223 -5.40 14.89 21.75
C CYS A 223 -6.17 13.58 21.40
N PHE A 224 -5.49 12.43 21.20
CA PHE A 224 -6.06 11.17 20.67
C PHE A 224 -6.69 11.25 19.26
N ILE A 225 -7.69 12.12 19.08
CA ILE A 225 -8.42 12.38 17.83
C ILE A 225 -7.47 12.71 16.66
N PRO A 226 -6.44 13.57 16.79
CA PRO A 226 -5.53 13.85 15.67
C PRO A 226 -4.75 12.61 15.21
N GLY A 227 -4.37 11.73 16.15
CA GLY A 227 -3.71 10.46 15.85
C GLY A 227 -4.62 9.51 15.07
N LEU A 228 -5.89 9.42 15.47
CA LEU A 228 -6.88 8.61 14.75
C LEU A 228 -7.15 9.13 13.34
N ILE A 229 -7.28 10.45 13.17
CA ILE A 229 -7.45 11.08 11.84
C ILE A 229 -6.22 10.78 10.97
N PHE A 230 -5.02 10.91 11.50
CA PHE A 230 -3.80 10.62 10.76
C PHE A 230 -3.69 9.13 10.39
N ALA A 231 -4.05 8.22 11.29
CA ALA A 231 -4.11 6.78 11.00
C ALA A 231 -5.07 6.47 9.84
N PHE A 232 -6.26 7.09 9.86
CA PHE A 232 -7.24 6.95 8.78
C PHE A 232 -6.71 7.49 7.44
N LEU A 233 -6.10 8.68 7.44
CA LEU A 233 -5.58 9.29 6.21
C LEU A 233 -4.34 8.56 5.66
N SER A 234 -3.58 7.87 6.50
CA SER A 234 -2.38 7.10 6.12
C SER A 234 -2.66 5.63 5.82
N ILE A 235 -3.93 5.21 5.78
CA ILE A 235 -4.34 3.81 5.62
C ILE A 235 -3.78 3.11 4.36
N PHE A 236 -3.52 3.87 3.28
CA PHE A 236 -2.97 3.35 2.02
C PHE A 236 -1.46 3.55 1.86
N ALA A 237 -0.78 4.16 2.83
CA ALA A 237 0.62 4.57 2.69
C ALA A 237 1.54 3.37 2.39
N ILE A 238 1.32 2.24 3.07
CA ILE A 238 2.10 1.02 2.85
C ILE A 238 1.87 0.47 1.45
N GLN A 239 0.63 0.48 0.96
CA GLN A 239 0.28 0.00 -0.37
C GLN A 239 0.94 0.88 -1.44
N PHE A 240 0.97 2.20 -1.25
CA PHE A 240 1.71 3.11 -2.14
C PHE A 240 3.22 2.87 -2.12
N ALA A 241 3.81 2.63 -0.95
CA ALA A 241 5.22 2.31 -0.81
C ALA A 241 5.59 0.96 -1.48
N ILE A 242 4.68 -0.02 -1.47
CA ILE A 242 4.87 -1.33 -2.11
C ILE A 242 4.64 -1.28 -3.61
N ASP A 243 3.49 -0.73 -4.02
CA ASP A 243 2.99 -0.84 -5.38
C ASP A 243 3.71 0.10 -6.34
N ARG A 244 3.85 1.37 -5.92
CA ARG A 244 4.43 2.45 -6.72
C ARG A 244 5.87 2.76 -6.34
N SER A 245 6.44 2.00 -5.39
CA SER A 245 7.81 2.21 -4.89
C SER A 245 8.09 3.66 -4.46
N LEU A 246 7.07 4.36 -3.97
CA LEU A 246 7.21 5.76 -3.55
C LEU A 246 8.14 5.89 -2.35
N SER A 247 8.77 7.05 -2.21
CA SER A 247 9.48 7.40 -0.98
C SER A 247 8.50 7.40 0.20
N PRO A 248 8.95 7.17 1.45
CA PRO A 248 8.06 7.09 2.61
C PRO A 248 7.14 8.30 2.79
N VAL A 249 7.67 9.50 2.55
CA VAL A 249 6.89 10.75 2.67
C VAL A 249 5.89 10.89 1.53
N ASP A 250 6.29 10.55 0.30
CA ASP A 250 5.39 10.65 -0.87
C ASP A 250 4.30 9.59 -0.82
N ALA A 251 4.59 8.41 -0.28
CA ALA A 251 3.61 7.35 -0.03
C ALA A 251 2.53 7.80 0.96
N ILE A 252 2.93 8.49 2.05
CA ILE A 252 1.99 9.06 3.02
C ILE A 252 1.16 10.18 2.37
N LYS A 253 1.77 11.08 1.61
CA LYS A 253 1.04 12.14 0.89
C LYS A 253 0.01 11.57 -0.08
N ALA A 254 0.40 10.59 -0.90
CA ALA A 254 -0.49 9.91 -1.83
C ALA A 254 -1.65 9.20 -1.12
N SER A 255 -1.37 8.59 0.06
CA SER A 255 -2.42 8.03 0.91
C SER A 255 -3.40 9.08 1.38
N ILE A 256 -2.90 10.21 1.91
CA ILE A 256 -3.74 11.30 2.42
C ILE A 256 -4.63 11.86 1.30
N GLU A 257 -4.06 12.09 0.11
CA GLU A 257 -4.79 12.59 -1.05
C GLU A 257 -5.89 11.61 -1.47
N THR A 258 -5.57 10.33 -1.57
CA THR A 258 -6.52 9.28 -1.95
C THR A 258 -7.65 9.13 -0.93
N ALA A 259 -7.31 9.13 0.37
CA ALA A 259 -8.28 9.01 1.45
C ALA A 259 -9.20 10.23 1.54
N ARG A 260 -8.67 11.45 1.31
CA ARG A 260 -9.47 12.69 1.28
C ARG A 260 -10.39 12.77 0.06
N ALA A 261 -9.93 12.31 -1.09
CA ALA A 261 -10.76 12.25 -2.29
C ALA A 261 -11.89 11.22 -2.17
N ASN A 262 -11.71 10.20 -1.31
CA ASN A 262 -12.62 9.06 -1.21
C ASN A 262 -13.00 8.73 0.25
N VAL A 263 -13.38 9.73 1.05
CA VAL A 263 -13.62 9.53 2.50
C VAL A 263 -14.68 8.46 2.77
N GLY A 264 -15.82 8.51 2.09
CA GLY A 264 -16.91 7.53 2.27
C GLY A 264 -16.49 6.10 1.97
N PRO A 265 -16.01 5.78 0.75
CA PRO A 265 -15.45 4.48 0.39
C PRO A 265 -14.35 3.99 1.34
N THR A 266 -13.42 4.88 1.69
CA THR A 266 -12.29 4.56 2.58
C THR A 266 -12.78 4.22 3.99
N LEU A 267 -13.72 5.00 4.53
CA LEU A 267 -14.31 4.77 5.84
C LEU A 267 -15.08 3.46 5.90
N LEU A 268 -15.91 3.17 4.90
CA LEU A 268 -16.63 1.90 4.82
C LEU A 268 -15.67 0.71 4.74
N SER A 269 -14.63 0.80 3.91
CA SER A 269 -13.58 -0.23 3.82
C SER A 269 -12.87 -0.44 5.17
N TRP A 270 -12.51 0.64 5.85
CA TRP A 270 -11.86 0.58 7.16
C TRP A 270 -12.76 -0.06 8.22
N LEU A 271 -14.04 0.31 8.27
CA LEU A 271 -15.02 -0.26 9.18
C LEU A 271 -15.25 -1.76 8.92
N VAL A 272 -15.32 -2.17 7.66
CA VAL A 272 -15.49 -3.59 7.31
C VAL A 272 -14.24 -4.40 7.68
N GLN A 273 -13.04 -3.89 7.41
CA GLN A 273 -11.80 -4.56 7.86
C GLN A 273 -11.75 -4.68 9.38
N TYR A 274 -12.10 -3.61 10.10
CA TYR A 274 -12.17 -3.65 11.56
C TYR A 274 -13.20 -4.69 12.04
N ALA A 275 -14.38 -4.75 11.42
CA ALA A 275 -15.40 -5.75 11.75
C ALA A 275 -14.91 -7.19 11.47
N VAL A 276 -14.21 -7.42 10.36
CA VAL A 276 -13.63 -8.73 10.03
C VAL A 276 -12.62 -9.16 11.09
N ILE A 277 -11.69 -8.27 11.47
CA ILE A 277 -10.72 -8.55 12.53
C ILE A 277 -11.41 -8.78 13.88
N LEU A 278 -12.39 -7.94 14.24
CA LEU A 278 -13.14 -8.04 15.49
C LEU A 278 -13.90 -9.36 15.59
N VAL A 279 -14.60 -9.79 14.52
CA VAL A 279 -15.26 -11.10 14.47
C VAL A 279 -14.25 -12.23 14.62
N GLY A 280 -13.07 -12.10 13.99
CA GLY A 280 -11.97 -13.05 14.16
C GLY A 280 -11.47 -13.15 15.60
N GLN A 281 -11.41 -12.02 16.31
CA GLN A 281 -11.04 -11.99 17.74
C GLN A 281 -12.13 -12.63 18.62
N LEU A 282 -13.40 -12.33 18.36
CA LEU A 282 -14.55 -12.89 19.09
C LEU A 282 -14.68 -14.41 18.89
N ALA A 283 -14.20 -14.95 17.77
CA ALA A 283 -14.05 -16.39 17.52
C ALA A 283 -12.82 -17.00 18.25
N CYS A 284 -12.69 -16.70 19.55
CA CYS A 284 -11.62 -17.18 20.45
C CYS A 284 -10.19 -16.87 19.97
N GLY A 285 -9.99 -15.80 19.18
CA GLY A 285 -8.70 -15.45 18.59
C GLY A 285 -8.23 -16.37 17.45
N ILE A 286 -8.76 -17.58 17.33
CA ILE A 286 -8.45 -18.51 16.22
C ILE A 286 -8.93 -17.91 14.89
N GLY A 287 -10.07 -17.21 14.91
CA GLY A 287 -10.59 -16.53 13.73
C GLY A 287 -9.67 -15.44 13.17
N VAL A 288 -8.72 -14.92 13.94
CA VAL A 288 -7.74 -13.91 13.49
C VAL A 288 -6.84 -14.46 12.37
N VAL A 289 -6.57 -15.78 12.38
CA VAL A 289 -5.80 -16.46 11.33
C VAL A 289 -6.41 -16.24 9.94
N VAL A 290 -7.74 -16.24 9.86
CA VAL A 290 -8.50 -16.01 8.62
C VAL A 290 -8.80 -14.52 8.44
N ALA A 291 -9.04 -13.79 9.52
CA ALA A 291 -9.40 -12.38 9.44
C ALA A 291 -8.27 -11.51 8.88
N ILE A 292 -7.00 -11.78 9.24
CA ILE A 292 -5.84 -11.04 8.73
C ILE A 292 -5.74 -11.10 7.19
N PRO A 293 -5.69 -12.27 6.55
CA PRO A 293 -5.60 -12.35 5.09
C PRO A 293 -6.84 -11.77 4.40
N VAL A 294 -8.04 -11.96 4.96
CA VAL A 294 -9.26 -11.37 4.40
C VAL A 294 -9.22 -9.84 4.47
N ALA A 295 -8.82 -9.25 5.61
CA ALA A 295 -8.66 -7.81 5.75
C ALA A 295 -7.60 -7.25 4.79
N ALA A 296 -6.47 -7.94 4.64
CA ALA A 296 -5.42 -7.56 3.69
C ALA A 296 -5.92 -7.55 2.23
N LEU A 297 -6.73 -8.54 1.84
CA LEU A 297 -7.35 -8.60 0.52
C LEU A 297 -8.36 -7.46 0.31
N ILE A 298 -9.22 -7.18 1.30
CA ILE A 298 -10.15 -6.04 1.24
C ILE A 298 -9.36 -4.73 1.07
N GLN A 299 -8.27 -4.56 1.82
CA GLN A 299 -7.42 -3.38 1.72
C GLN A 299 -6.78 -3.26 0.33
N ALA A 300 -6.28 -4.35 -0.25
CA ALA A 300 -5.70 -4.36 -1.59
C ALA A 300 -6.74 -4.04 -2.68
N TYR A 301 -7.94 -4.62 -2.58
CA TYR A 301 -9.07 -4.33 -3.47
C TYR A 301 -9.44 -2.84 -3.43
N THR A 302 -9.65 -2.31 -2.22
CA THR A 302 -10.00 -0.90 -2.01
C THR A 302 -8.90 0.00 -2.56
N TYR A 303 -7.63 -0.30 -2.25
CA TYR A 303 -6.49 0.45 -2.78
C TYR A 303 -6.50 0.51 -4.30
N ARG A 304 -6.66 -0.64 -4.99
CA ARG A 304 -6.71 -0.68 -6.46
C ARG A 304 -7.87 0.15 -6.99
N LYS A 305 -9.09 -0.05 -6.48
CA LYS A 305 -10.28 0.68 -6.95
C LYS A 305 -10.19 2.19 -6.74
N LEU A 306 -9.73 2.64 -5.58
CA LEU A 306 -9.64 4.08 -5.26
C LEU A 306 -8.48 4.79 -5.96
N THR A 307 -7.50 4.05 -6.47
CA THR A 307 -6.35 4.59 -7.19
C THR A 307 -6.40 4.39 -8.71
N GLY A 308 -7.53 3.87 -9.23
CA GLY A 308 -7.73 3.61 -10.65
C GLY A 308 -7.03 2.35 -11.19
N GLY A 309 -6.52 1.50 -10.30
CA GLY A 309 -5.91 0.21 -10.65
C GLY A 309 -6.93 -0.88 -10.97
N GLN A 310 -6.50 -1.86 -11.77
CA GLN A 310 -7.30 -3.05 -12.06
C GLN A 310 -7.22 -4.07 -10.92
N VAL A 311 -8.26 -4.88 -10.80
CA VAL A 311 -8.34 -5.99 -9.83
C VAL A 311 -8.62 -7.27 -10.61
N ALA A 312 -7.84 -8.32 -10.36
CA ALA A 312 -8.01 -9.61 -11.00
C ALA A 312 -9.41 -10.18 -10.78
N GLU A 313 -10.03 -10.58 -11.89
CA GLU A 313 -11.35 -11.23 -11.87
C GLU A 313 -11.30 -12.54 -11.07
N VAL A 314 -12.42 -12.89 -10.46
CA VAL A 314 -12.59 -14.19 -9.83
C VAL A 314 -12.69 -15.21 -10.96
N ALA A 315 -11.73 -16.12 -11.06
CA ALA A 315 -11.78 -17.21 -12.03
C ALA A 315 -13.11 -17.97 -11.83
N GLN A 316 -13.99 -17.92 -12.83
CA GLN A 316 -15.23 -18.70 -12.79
C GLN A 316 -14.84 -20.19 -12.89
N PRO A 317 -15.35 -21.07 -12.01
CA PRO A 317 -15.17 -22.51 -12.16
C PRO A 317 -15.91 -22.96 -13.43
N GLY A 318 -15.17 -23.03 -14.54
CA GLY A 318 -15.71 -23.43 -15.86
C GLY A 318 -15.04 -22.80 -17.07
N PHE A 319 -14.35 -21.66 -16.95
CA PHE A 319 -13.64 -21.05 -18.09
C PHE A 319 -12.14 -21.33 -18.03
N GLN A 320 -11.73 -22.45 -18.61
CA GLN A 320 -10.39 -22.50 -19.22
C GLN A 320 -10.40 -21.46 -20.34
N GLN A 321 -9.53 -20.45 -20.30
CA GLN A 321 -9.25 -19.67 -21.49
C GLN A 321 -8.74 -20.65 -22.55
N GLY A 322 -9.59 -20.95 -23.54
CA GLY A 322 -9.20 -21.76 -24.68
C GLY A 322 -8.01 -21.09 -25.39
N PRO A 323 -7.18 -21.86 -26.13
CA PRO A 323 -6.10 -21.29 -26.91
C PRO A 323 -6.63 -20.13 -27.78
N PRO A 324 -5.86 -19.05 -27.97
CA PRO A 324 -6.28 -17.93 -28.80
C PRO A 324 -6.75 -18.43 -30.17
N PRO A 325 -7.79 -17.82 -30.78
CA PRO A 325 -8.28 -18.23 -32.08
C PRO A 325 -7.12 -18.35 -33.06
N GLY A 326 -6.89 -19.58 -33.54
CA GLY A 326 -5.86 -19.84 -34.54
C GLY A 326 -6.07 -18.92 -35.73
N ILE A 327 -4.96 -18.38 -36.24
CA ILE A 327 -4.96 -17.54 -37.44
C ILE A 327 -5.69 -18.31 -38.56
N PRO A 328 -6.72 -17.72 -39.21
CA PRO A 328 -7.40 -18.38 -40.32
C PRO A 328 -6.40 -18.74 -41.42
N PRO A 329 -6.51 -19.91 -42.07
CA PRO A 329 -5.65 -20.24 -43.20
C PRO A 329 -5.75 -19.15 -44.26
N GLY A 330 -4.60 -18.58 -44.63
CA GLY A 330 -4.54 -17.58 -45.70
C GLY A 330 -5.11 -18.14 -47.01
N PRO A 331 -5.66 -17.28 -47.89
CA PRO A 331 -6.25 -17.71 -49.14
C PRO A 331 -5.24 -18.50 -49.97
N GLN A 332 -5.58 -19.75 -50.28
CA GLN A 332 -4.83 -20.58 -51.21
C GLN A 332 -5.00 -20.00 -52.61
N TYR A 333 -3.96 -19.36 -53.12
CA TYR A 333 -3.87 -19.03 -54.54
C TYR A 333 -3.66 -20.33 -55.31
N SER A 334 -4.55 -20.57 -56.28
CA SER A 334 -4.54 -21.71 -57.21
C SER A 334 -3.55 -21.50 -58.34
#